data_AF-A0A958A6H3-F1
#
_entry.id   AF-A0A958A6H3-F1
#
_cell.length_a   1.000
_cell.length_b   1.000
_cell.length_c   1.000
_cell.angle_alpha   90.00
_cell.angle_beta   90.00
_cell.angle_gamma   90.00
#
_symmetry.space_group_name_H-M   'P 1'
#
loop_
_entity.id
_entity.type
_entity.pdbx_description
1 polymer ?
#
loop_
_entity_poly.entity_id
_entity_poly.type
_entity_poly.pdbx_seq_one_letter_code
_entity_poly.pdbx_strand_id
1 'polypeptide(L)'
;MANVTAQHLEIAPRPIKLVQAAAEDYPGKEIRVSFPDRWDLVERLEAQDRRLYVARLPVSQERPRRDHFYGLSPEINLSLTAYRHYKLFAPQLVPTFQMAWYSHLGQGRIIGTGPAYMNLREMGQAQVWHGDREAVLWECYGFANDRPRKDWPVTWGRFWQAVERDLPVSRIFTQSIEPTFQAGYPEFLGQQGYTPDPSFERWWSKPR
;
A
#
# COMPACT_ATOMS: atom_id res chain seq x y z
N MET A 1 -9.38 -49.91 14.15
CA MET A 1 -8.84 -48.77 14.92
C MET A 1 -8.24 -47.80 13.91
N ALA A 2 -8.90 -46.67 13.66
CA ALA A 2 -8.45 -45.69 12.66
C ALA A 2 -7.50 -44.69 13.33
N ASN A 3 -6.26 -44.63 12.84
CA ASN A 3 -5.31 -43.58 13.19
C ASN A 3 -5.78 -42.26 12.59
N VAL A 4 -6.25 -41.36 13.44
CA VAL A 4 -6.49 -39.97 13.07
C VAL A 4 -5.14 -39.25 13.16
N THR A 5 -4.48 -39.08 12.01
CA THR A 5 -3.29 -38.25 11.89
C THR A 5 -3.71 -36.81 12.14
N ALA A 6 -3.32 -36.26 13.28
CA ALA A 6 -3.47 -34.85 13.59
C ALA A 6 -2.67 -34.05 12.55
N GLN A 7 -3.37 -33.44 11.60
CA GLN A 7 -2.80 -32.42 10.73
C GLN A 7 -2.38 -31.26 11.62
N HIS A 8 -1.07 -31.06 11.77
CA HIS A 8 -0.52 -29.82 12.29
C HIS A 8 -1.01 -28.69 11.38
N LEU A 9 -2.00 -27.94 11.84
CA LEU A 9 -2.31 -26.63 11.30
C LEU A 9 -1.08 -25.75 11.58
N GLU A 10 -0.20 -25.60 10.59
CA GLU A 10 0.82 -24.56 10.62
C GLU A 10 0.09 -23.23 10.78
N ILE A 11 0.15 -22.67 11.98
CA ILE A 11 -0.37 -21.33 12.26
C ILE A 11 0.52 -20.39 11.44
N ALA A 12 -0.03 -19.87 10.34
CA ALA A 12 0.66 -18.86 9.54
C ALA A 12 1.15 -17.74 10.48
N PRO A 13 2.41 -17.29 10.37
CA PRO A 13 2.96 -16.28 11.26
C PRO A 13 2.08 -15.03 11.20
N ARG A 14 1.77 -14.48 12.38
CA ARG A 14 0.97 -13.24 12.46
C ARG A 14 1.69 -12.14 11.68
N PRO A 15 0.97 -11.32 10.91
CA PRO A 15 1.58 -10.19 10.20
C PRO A 15 2.33 -9.27 11.17
N ILE A 16 3.53 -8.82 10.77
CA ILE A 16 4.29 -7.83 11.54
C ILE A 16 3.57 -6.48 11.41
N LYS A 17 3.41 -5.74 12.52
CA LYS A 17 2.82 -4.40 12.48
C LYS A 17 3.79 -3.37 11.91
N LEU A 18 3.27 -2.41 11.13
CA LEU A 18 4.08 -1.34 10.53
C LEU A 18 4.90 -0.57 11.58
N VAL A 19 4.27 -0.20 12.70
CA VAL A 19 4.93 0.55 13.78
C VAL A 19 6.07 -0.25 14.41
N GLN A 20 5.87 -1.57 14.59
CA GLN A 20 6.92 -2.45 15.10
C GLN A 20 8.10 -2.48 14.12
N ALA A 21 7.81 -2.67 12.83
CA ALA A 21 8.83 -2.72 11.80
C ALA A 21 9.66 -1.43 11.72
N ALA A 22 9.01 -0.26 11.82
CA ALA A 22 9.69 1.02 11.83
C ALA A 22 10.48 1.28 13.12
N ALA A 23 10.02 0.77 14.27
CA ALA A 23 10.74 0.90 15.54
C ALA A 23 12.04 0.10 15.56
N GLU A 24 12.06 -1.07 14.90
CA GLU A 24 13.28 -1.86 14.66
C GLU A 24 14.31 -1.07 13.84
N ASP A 25 13.82 -0.33 12.84
CA ASP A 25 14.66 0.44 11.91
C ASP A 25 15.14 1.78 12.50
N TYR A 26 14.43 2.31 13.50
CA TYR A 26 14.73 3.59 14.16
C TYR A 26 14.67 3.48 15.70
N PRO A 27 15.63 2.75 16.32
CA PRO A 27 15.62 2.51 17.76
C PRO A 27 15.69 3.83 18.56
N GLY A 28 14.88 3.92 19.61
CA GLY A 28 14.83 5.09 20.50
C GLY A 28 14.05 6.29 19.94
N LYS A 29 13.39 6.15 18.78
CA LYS A 29 12.45 7.16 18.26
C LYS A 29 11.02 6.74 18.54
N GLU A 30 10.19 7.70 18.96
CA GLU A 30 8.74 7.53 18.92
C GLU A 30 8.30 7.45 17.45
N ILE A 31 7.60 6.38 17.07
CA ILE A 31 7.05 6.21 15.71
C ILE A 31 5.60 6.68 15.72
N ARG A 32 5.25 7.64 14.86
CA ARG A 32 3.89 8.13 14.68
C ARG A 32 3.37 7.81 13.28
N VAL A 33 2.14 7.31 13.23
CA VAL A 33 1.39 7.06 12.00
C VAL A 33 -0.10 7.11 12.34
N SER A 34 -0.95 7.50 11.40
CA SER A 34 -2.40 7.41 11.58
C SER A 34 -2.82 5.95 11.70
N PHE A 35 -3.67 5.63 12.69
CA PHE A 35 -4.18 4.27 12.95
C PHE A 35 -3.07 3.19 13.13
N PRO A 36 -2.15 3.37 14.09
CA PRO A 36 -0.92 2.58 14.22
C PRO A 36 -1.14 1.07 14.44
N ASP A 37 -2.29 0.69 14.97
CA ASP A 37 -2.70 -0.68 15.27
C ASP A 37 -3.26 -1.42 14.04
N ARG A 38 -3.68 -0.69 13.01
CA ARG A 38 -4.37 -1.25 11.85
C ARG A 38 -3.46 -1.63 10.69
N TRP A 39 -2.24 -1.10 10.64
CA TRP A 39 -1.32 -1.34 9.53
C TRP A 39 -0.48 -2.59 9.76
N ASP A 40 -0.64 -3.56 8.87
CA ASP A 40 0.25 -4.71 8.76
C ASP A 40 1.30 -4.43 7.69
N LEU A 41 2.56 -4.66 8.02
CA LEU A 41 3.66 -4.56 7.06
C LEU A 41 3.49 -5.64 5.99
N VAL A 42 3.60 -5.22 4.74
CA VAL A 42 3.71 -6.10 3.57
C VAL A 42 5.18 -6.26 3.21
N GLU A 43 5.88 -5.14 3.01
CA GLU A 43 7.28 -5.15 2.55
C GLU A 43 8.04 -3.90 2.99
N ARG A 44 9.34 -4.04 3.23
CA ARG A 44 10.30 -2.92 3.35
C ARG A 44 10.96 -2.72 1.99
N LEU A 45 10.87 -1.52 1.42
CA LEU A 45 11.56 -1.17 0.18
C LEU A 45 12.79 -0.32 0.49
N GLU A 46 13.95 -0.74 -0.03
CA GLU A 46 15.16 0.08 0.03
C GLU A 46 15.15 1.09 -1.12
N ALA A 47 15.21 2.39 -0.83
CA ALA A 47 15.24 3.46 -1.83
C ALA A 47 16.39 4.43 -1.52
N GLN A 48 17.51 4.32 -2.24
CA GLN A 48 18.73 5.14 -2.19
C GLN A 48 19.17 5.63 -0.78
N ASP A 49 18.48 6.61 -0.20
CA ASP A 49 18.78 7.27 1.06
C ASP A 49 17.83 6.95 2.22
N ARG A 50 16.79 6.13 1.98
CA ARG A 50 15.72 5.86 2.94
C ARG A 50 15.12 4.47 2.78
N ARG A 51 14.62 3.95 3.90
CA ARG A 51 13.73 2.79 3.92
C ARG A 51 12.29 3.26 3.77
N LEU A 52 11.55 2.65 2.85
CA LEU A 52 10.12 2.85 2.68
C LEU A 52 9.36 1.61 3.15
N TYR A 53 8.09 1.78 3.50
CA TYR A 53 7.26 0.70 3.99
C TYR A 53 5.99 0.59 3.16
N VAL A 54 5.73 -0.60 2.64
CA VAL A 54 4.44 -0.97 2.09
C VAL A 54 3.66 -1.64 3.20
N ALA A 55 2.47 -1.11 3.50
CA ALA A 55 1.59 -1.69 4.50
C ALA A 55 0.16 -1.78 3.98
N ARG A 56 -0.61 -2.67 4.58
CA ARG A 56 -2.02 -2.90 4.23
C ARG A 56 -2.91 -2.77 5.46
N LEU A 57 -4.15 -2.35 5.22
CA LEU A 57 -5.23 -2.53 6.20
C LEU A 57 -5.71 -3.99 6.21
N PRO A 58 -6.43 -4.42 7.27
CA PRO A 58 -7.11 -5.70 7.27
C PRO A 58 -8.11 -5.77 6.12
N VAL A 59 -8.34 -6.99 5.63
CA VAL A 59 -9.29 -7.26 4.54
C VAL A 59 -10.69 -6.79 4.94
N SER A 60 -11.34 -6.05 4.04
CA SER A 60 -12.78 -5.78 4.10
C SER A 60 -13.52 -6.79 3.22
N GLN A 61 -14.67 -7.29 3.67
CA GLN A 61 -15.53 -8.13 2.85
C GLN A 61 -16.46 -7.26 2.02
N GLU A 62 -16.53 -7.54 0.73
CA GLU A 62 -17.31 -6.80 -0.26
C GLU A 62 -18.47 -7.64 -0.80
N ARG A 63 -19.52 -6.94 -1.24
CA ARG A 63 -20.65 -7.55 -1.96
C ARG A 63 -20.70 -6.96 -3.36
N PRO A 64 -19.86 -7.44 -4.29
CA PRO A 64 -19.75 -6.87 -5.60
C PRO A 64 -21.06 -7.02 -6.40
N ARG A 65 -21.29 -6.08 -7.31
CA ARG A 65 -22.38 -6.13 -8.29
C ARG A 65 -21.86 -6.69 -9.60
N ARG A 66 -22.77 -7.17 -10.46
CA ARG A 66 -22.43 -7.76 -11.77
C ARG A 66 -21.62 -6.83 -12.68
N ASP A 67 -21.71 -5.54 -12.45
CA ASP A 67 -21.12 -4.45 -13.23
C ASP A 67 -20.20 -3.56 -12.38
N HIS A 68 -19.70 -4.05 -11.24
CA HIS A 68 -18.84 -3.29 -10.33
C HIS A 68 -17.64 -2.67 -11.08
N PHE A 69 -16.97 -3.49 -11.88
CA PHE A 69 -15.93 -3.09 -12.81
C PHE A 69 -16.46 -3.22 -14.24
N TYR A 70 -16.86 -2.09 -14.80
CA TYR A 70 -17.40 -2.03 -16.16
C TYR A 70 -16.41 -2.59 -17.19
N GLY A 71 -16.89 -3.48 -18.05
CA GLY A 71 -16.10 -4.15 -19.09
C GLY A 71 -15.49 -5.49 -18.67
N LEU A 72 -15.47 -5.85 -17.38
CA LEU A 72 -15.19 -7.23 -16.95
C LEU A 72 -16.48 -8.07 -16.96
N SER A 73 -16.32 -9.39 -17.06
CA SER A 73 -17.47 -10.30 -17.04
C SER A 73 -18.19 -10.28 -15.68
N PRO A 74 -19.50 -10.56 -15.63
CA PRO A 74 -20.23 -10.69 -14.37
C PRO A 74 -19.62 -11.73 -13.43
N GLU A 75 -19.05 -12.81 -13.95
CA GLU A 75 -18.45 -13.89 -13.17
C GLU A 75 -17.20 -13.40 -12.44
N ILE A 76 -16.32 -12.65 -13.12
CA ILE A 76 -15.16 -12.00 -12.49
C ILE A 76 -15.64 -11.00 -11.45
N ASN A 77 -16.56 -10.10 -11.82
CA ASN A 77 -17.06 -9.09 -10.90
C ASN A 77 -17.62 -9.69 -9.60
N LEU A 78 -18.42 -10.76 -9.71
CA LEU A 78 -19.00 -11.42 -8.55
C LEU A 78 -17.99 -12.24 -7.73
N SER A 79 -16.83 -12.62 -8.29
CA SER A 79 -15.78 -13.34 -7.55
C SER A 79 -14.96 -12.44 -6.63
N LEU A 80 -14.93 -11.12 -6.89
CA LEU A 80 -14.13 -10.12 -6.17
C LEU A 80 -14.78 -9.71 -4.84
N THR A 81 -14.80 -10.63 -3.88
CA THR A 81 -15.52 -10.53 -2.60
C THR A 81 -14.69 -9.93 -1.46
N ALA A 82 -13.41 -9.62 -1.68
CA ALA A 82 -12.54 -9.01 -0.69
C ALA A 82 -11.92 -7.71 -1.20
N TYR A 83 -11.75 -6.74 -0.31
CA TYR A 83 -11.07 -5.48 -0.57
C TYR A 83 -9.87 -5.30 0.35
N ARG A 84 -8.80 -4.73 -0.21
CA ARG A 84 -7.59 -4.34 0.50
C ARG A 84 -7.15 -2.93 0.10
N HIS A 85 -6.80 -2.15 1.12
CA HIS A 85 -6.16 -0.85 0.97
C HIS A 85 -4.69 -0.95 1.35
N TYR A 86 -3.82 -0.54 0.44
CA TYR A 86 -2.38 -0.46 0.65
C TYR A 86 -1.91 0.99 0.72
N LYS A 87 -0.87 1.23 1.50
CA LYS A 87 -0.19 2.53 1.59
C LYS A 87 1.32 2.34 1.48
N LEU A 88 1.97 3.28 0.82
CA LEU A 88 3.41 3.46 0.84
C LEU A 88 3.74 4.54 1.88
N PHE A 89 4.65 4.27 2.80
CA PHE A 89 5.08 5.21 3.83
C PHE A 89 6.57 5.53 3.71
N ALA A 90 6.90 6.81 3.89
CA ALA A 90 8.27 7.26 4.09
C ALA A 90 8.46 7.79 5.53
N PRO A 91 9.57 7.42 6.19
CA PRO A 91 9.95 7.99 7.47
C PRO A 91 10.36 9.46 7.30
N GLN A 92 9.84 10.32 8.16
CA GLN A 92 10.18 11.73 8.26
C GLN A 92 10.50 12.07 9.72
N LEU A 93 11.74 12.49 9.96
CA LEU A 93 12.12 12.99 11.28
C LEU A 93 11.45 14.35 11.52
N VAL A 94 10.68 14.45 12.60
CA VAL A 94 9.97 15.68 12.96
C VAL A 94 10.56 16.24 14.27
N PRO A 95 11.15 17.45 14.24
CA PRO A 95 11.59 18.10 15.46
C PRO A 95 10.39 18.55 16.30
N THR A 96 10.53 18.53 17.62
CA THR A 96 9.53 19.10 18.53
C THR A 96 10.07 20.37 19.16
N PHE A 97 9.19 21.35 19.35
CA PHE A 97 9.53 22.63 19.96
C PHE A 97 8.68 22.82 21.21
N GLN A 98 9.31 23.31 22.28
CA GLN A 98 8.61 23.72 23.48
C GLN A 98 8.17 25.18 23.30
N MET A 99 6.88 25.45 23.46
CA MET A 99 6.30 26.77 23.31
C MET A 99 5.79 27.30 24.65
N ALA A 100 6.21 28.51 25.01
CA ALA A 100 5.52 29.30 26.03
C ALA A 100 4.40 30.09 25.37
N TRP A 101 3.20 30.04 25.96
CA TRP A 101 2.04 30.81 25.52
C TRP A 101 1.76 31.94 26.51
N TYR A 102 1.80 33.19 26.03
CA TYR A 102 1.51 34.38 26.82
C TYR A 102 0.09 34.86 26.49
N SER A 103 -0.90 34.30 27.20
CA SER A 103 -2.33 34.52 26.93
C SER A 103 -2.75 35.99 26.89
N HIS A 104 -2.17 36.83 27.76
CA HIS A 104 -2.43 38.26 27.83
C HIS A 104 -1.90 39.06 26.62
N LEU A 105 -0.95 38.50 25.85
CA LEU A 105 -0.42 39.10 24.62
C LEU A 105 -0.98 38.43 23.36
N GLY A 106 -1.69 37.31 23.49
CA GLY A 106 -2.10 36.48 22.35
C GLY A 106 -0.90 35.95 21.54
N GLN A 107 0.26 35.76 22.18
CA GLN A 107 1.52 35.41 21.51
C GLN A 107 2.15 34.14 22.08
N GLY A 108 2.76 33.34 21.19
CA GLY A 108 3.58 32.18 21.54
C GLY A 108 5.05 32.41 21.22
N ARG A 109 5.95 31.95 22.09
CA ARG A 109 7.40 31.98 21.85
C ARG A 109 7.98 30.58 22.00
N ILE A 110 8.85 30.19 21.06
CA ILE A 110 9.67 28.98 21.19
C ILE A 110 10.70 29.22 22.31
N ILE A 111 10.66 28.38 23.34
CA ILE A 111 11.54 28.46 24.52
C ILE A 111 12.54 27.31 24.60
N GLY A 112 12.38 26.29 23.76
CA GLY A 112 13.24 25.12 23.77
C GLY A 112 12.93 24.15 22.64
N THR A 113 13.71 23.08 22.58
CA THR A 113 13.51 21.94 21.69
C THR A 113 13.22 20.69 22.52
N GLY A 114 12.40 19.79 21.98
CA GLY A 114 12.13 18.50 22.59
C GLY A 114 12.72 17.35 21.77
N PRO A 115 12.51 16.09 22.21
CA PRO A 115 12.94 14.93 21.44
C PRO A 115 12.21 14.89 20.09
N ALA A 116 12.97 14.66 19.02
CA ALA A 116 12.41 14.44 17.70
C ALA A 116 11.77 13.05 17.61
N TYR A 117 10.64 12.95 16.91
CA TYR A 117 9.95 11.69 16.63
C TYR A 117 10.01 11.36 15.14
N MET A 118 9.73 10.11 14.79
CA MET A 118 9.64 9.66 13.40
C MET A 118 8.17 9.61 12.99
N ASN A 119 7.77 10.44 12.03
CA ASN A 119 6.46 10.34 11.40
C ASN A 119 6.54 9.45 10.16
N LEU A 120 5.71 8.42 10.07
CA LEU A 120 5.53 7.65 8.84
C LEU A 120 4.52 8.40 7.98
N ARG A 121 5.04 9.18 7.04
CA ARG A 121 4.22 9.99 6.12
C ARG A 121 3.77 9.12 4.96
N GLU A 122 2.47 9.19 4.63
CA GLU A 122 1.94 8.55 3.43
C GLU A 122 2.52 9.18 2.16
N MET A 123 2.94 8.33 1.23
CA MET A 123 3.59 8.68 -0.03
C MET A 123 2.81 8.18 -1.24
N GLY A 124 1.85 7.29 -1.03
CA GLY A 124 1.10 6.65 -2.10
C GLY A 124 0.12 5.62 -1.56
N GLN A 125 -0.70 5.10 -2.45
CA GLN A 125 -1.71 4.11 -2.10
C GLN A 125 -2.00 3.16 -3.23
N ALA A 126 -2.57 2.00 -2.88
CA ALA A 126 -3.18 1.11 -3.83
C ALA A 126 -4.51 0.54 -3.31
N GLN A 127 -5.44 0.30 -4.22
CA GLN A 127 -6.75 -0.28 -3.93
C GLN A 127 -6.91 -1.56 -4.74
N VAL A 128 -7.24 -2.64 -4.04
CA VAL A 128 -7.37 -3.96 -4.66
C VAL A 128 -8.67 -4.61 -4.24
N TRP A 129 -9.42 -5.09 -5.22
CA TRP A 129 -10.49 -6.05 -5.03
C TRP A 129 -10.00 -7.42 -5.47
N HIS A 130 -10.21 -8.46 -4.69
CA HIS A 130 -9.73 -9.80 -5.02
C HIS A 130 -10.71 -10.88 -4.60
N GLY A 131 -10.68 -11.99 -5.35
CA GLY A 131 -11.31 -13.26 -4.99
C GLY A 131 -10.24 -14.32 -4.77
N ASP A 132 -10.60 -15.57 -5.07
CA ASP A 132 -9.68 -16.71 -4.98
C ASP A 132 -8.73 -16.82 -6.18
N ARG A 133 -9.13 -16.31 -7.35
CA ARG A 133 -8.40 -16.51 -8.62
C ARG A 133 -8.00 -15.22 -9.30
N GLU A 134 -8.87 -14.22 -9.26
CA GLU A 134 -8.67 -12.92 -9.88
C GLU A 134 -8.52 -11.81 -8.84
N ALA A 135 -7.79 -10.76 -9.22
CA ALA A 135 -7.85 -9.46 -8.56
C ALA A 135 -7.97 -8.33 -9.57
N VAL A 136 -8.57 -7.23 -9.15
CA VAL A 136 -8.53 -5.93 -9.82
C VAL A 136 -7.69 -5.00 -8.96
N LEU A 137 -6.55 -4.58 -9.51
CA LEU A 137 -5.74 -3.49 -8.96
C LEU A 137 -6.19 -2.21 -9.66
N TRP A 138 -7.10 -1.49 -9.00
CA TRP A 138 -7.85 -0.38 -9.59
C TRP A 138 -7.06 0.92 -9.64
N GLU A 139 -6.38 1.24 -8.55
CA GLU A 139 -5.57 2.44 -8.39
C GLU A 139 -4.31 2.02 -7.68
N CYS A 140 -3.14 2.40 -8.19
CA CYS A 140 -1.89 2.31 -7.48
C CYS A 140 -1.03 3.49 -7.91
N TYR A 141 -0.91 4.50 -7.05
CA TYR A 141 -0.21 5.73 -7.39
C TYR A 141 0.49 6.32 -6.17
N GLY A 142 1.43 7.21 -6.45
CA GLY A 142 2.11 7.99 -5.43
C GLY A 142 1.60 9.44 -5.38
N PHE A 143 1.65 10.07 -4.21
CA PHE A 143 1.20 11.44 -4.01
C PHE A 143 2.24 12.44 -4.54
N ALA A 144 1.80 13.35 -5.42
CA ALA A 144 2.65 14.30 -6.13
C ALA A 144 3.28 15.42 -5.27
N ASN A 145 2.96 15.48 -3.97
CA ASN A 145 3.44 16.53 -3.06
C ASN A 145 4.93 16.42 -2.73
N ASP A 146 5.59 15.35 -3.16
CA ASP A 146 7.04 15.25 -3.17
C ASP A 146 7.54 15.52 -4.58
N ARG A 147 8.24 16.65 -4.74
CA ARG A 147 8.88 17.10 -5.99
C ARG A 147 9.31 15.90 -6.83
N PRO A 148 9.01 15.81 -8.14
CA PRO A 148 9.24 14.62 -8.94
C PRO A 148 10.65 14.06 -8.74
N ARG A 149 10.70 12.97 -7.96
CA ARG A 149 11.86 12.09 -7.74
C ARG A 149 12.37 11.61 -9.09
N LYS A 150 13.67 11.76 -9.44
CA LYS A 150 14.24 11.04 -10.60
C LYS A 150 14.05 9.51 -10.47
N ASP A 151 13.87 9.03 -9.24
CA ASP A 151 13.68 7.64 -8.83
C ASP A 151 12.19 7.25 -8.62
N TRP A 152 11.26 8.17 -8.84
CA TRP A 152 9.84 7.93 -8.56
C TRP A 152 9.24 6.77 -9.36
N PRO A 153 9.50 6.62 -10.67
CA PRO A 153 8.99 5.47 -11.44
C PRO A 153 9.50 4.13 -10.90
N VAL A 154 10.75 4.09 -10.43
CA VAL A 154 11.36 2.87 -9.87
C VAL A 154 10.72 2.53 -8.52
N THR A 155 10.57 3.53 -7.64
CA THR A 155 9.93 3.35 -6.33
C THR A 155 8.49 2.91 -6.48
N TRP A 156 7.75 3.53 -7.40
CA TRP A 156 6.38 3.16 -7.68
C TRP A 156 6.26 1.76 -8.27
N GLY A 157 7.11 1.38 -9.22
CA GLY A 157 7.17 0.00 -9.73
C GLY A 157 7.42 -1.02 -8.62
N ARG A 158 8.29 -0.71 -7.65
CA ARG A 158 8.53 -1.57 -6.48
C ARG A 158 7.32 -1.66 -5.56
N PHE A 159 6.63 -0.55 -5.31
CA PHE A 159 5.39 -0.53 -4.54
C PHE A 159 4.31 -1.38 -5.23
N TRP A 160 4.12 -1.21 -6.53
CA TRP A 160 3.22 -2.00 -7.35
C TRP A 160 3.50 -3.51 -7.22
N GLN A 161 4.75 -3.92 -7.41
CA GLN A 161 5.15 -5.33 -7.31
C GLN A 161 4.99 -5.90 -5.89
N ALA A 162 5.19 -5.09 -4.84
CA ALA A 162 4.96 -5.53 -3.46
C ALA A 162 3.46 -5.81 -3.22
N VAL A 163 2.58 -4.96 -3.76
CA VAL A 163 1.13 -5.20 -3.73
C VAL A 163 0.78 -6.47 -4.49
N GLU A 164 1.31 -6.65 -5.70
CA GLU A 164 1.05 -7.87 -6.48
C GLU A 164 1.45 -9.12 -5.71
N ARG A 165 2.68 -9.17 -5.18
CA ARG A 165 3.22 -10.32 -4.43
C ARG A 165 2.33 -10.72 -3.26
N ASP A 166 1.73 -9.73 -2.60
CA ASP A 166 0.85 -9.92 -1.44
C ASP A 166 -0.47 -10.64 -1.77
N LEU A 167 -0.89 -10.62 -3.05
CA LEU A 167 -2.17 -11.17 -3.48
C LEU A 167 -2.02 -12.65 -3.89
N PRO A 168 -2.75 -13.59 -3.25
CA PRO A 168 -2.68 -15.01 -3.59
C PRO A 168 -3.60 -15.36 -4.77
N VAL A 169 -3.46 -14.65 -5.88
CA VAL A 169 -4.32 -14.80 -7.07
C VAL A 169 -3.50 -15.20 -8.29
N SER A 170 -4.15 -15.85 -9.25
CA SER A 170 -3.54 -16.33 -10.49
C SER A 170 -3.54 -15.29 -11.61
N ARG A 171 -4.38 -14.25 -11.52
CA ARG A 171 -4.49 -13.21 -12.54
C ARG A 171 -4.85 -11.88 -11.90
N ILE A 172 -4.20 -10.82 -12.36
CA ILE A 172 -4.50 -9.45 -11.94
C ILE A 172 -4.94 -8.65 -13.15
N PHE A 173 -6.01 -7.89 -12.99
CA PHE A 173 -6.53 -6.92 -13.94
C PHE A 173 -6.24 -5.51 -13.45
N THR A 174 -5.97 -4.60 -14.38
CA THR A 174 -5.91 -3.16 -14.13
C THR A 174 -6.40 -2.40 -15.36
N GLN A 175 -6.75 -1.13 -15.19
CA GLN A 175 -7.11 -0.29 -16.33
C GLN A 175 -5.85 0.23 -17.04
N SER A 176 -5.97 0.51 -18.33
CA SER A 176 -4.89 1.08 -19.13
C SER A 176 -4.65 2.57 -18.92
N ILE A 177 -5.36 3.20 -17.98
CA ILE A 177 -5.35 4.64 -17.75
C ILE A 177 -5.28 4.89 -16.24
N GLU A 178 -4.37 5.76 -15.82
CA GLU A 178 -4.30 6.32 -14.47
C GLU A 178 -4.49 7.84 -14.59
N PRO A 179 -5.57 8.43 -14.06
CA PRO A 179 -5.87 9.86 -14.21
C PRO A 179 -4.72 10.78 -13.78
N THR A 180 -3.95 10.37 -12.78
CA THR A 180 -2.82 11.15 -12.24
C THR A 180 -1.49 10.90 -12.96
N PHE A 181 -1.43 9.90 -13.83
CA PHE A 181 -0.25 9.50 -14.60
C PHE A 181 -0.69 8.97 -15.97
N GLN A 182 -1.06 9.85 -16.89
CA GLN A 182 -1.58 9.45 -18.20
C GLN A 182 -0.48 9.15 -19.22
N ALA A 183 0.55 10.00 -19.29
CA ALA A 183 1.65 9.84 -20.23
C ALA A 183 2.65 8.79 -19.73
N GLY A 184 2.91 7.74 -20.51
CA GLY A 184 3.86 6.69 -20.17
C GLY A 184 3.28 5.53 -19.34
N TYR A 185 1.98 5.55 -19.02
CA TYR A 185 1.36 4.51 -18.20
C TYR A 185 1.23 3.16 -18.89
N PRO A 186 0.81 3.07 -20.18
CA PRO A 186 0.85 1.80 -20.90
C PRO A 186 2.27 1.19 -20.97
N GLU A 187 3.30 2.02 -21.15
CA GLU A 187 4.69 1.59 -21.15
C GLU A 187 5.12 1.09 -19.77
N PHE A 188 4.73 1.80 -18.70
CA PHE A 188 4.94 1.37 -17.32
C PHE A 188 4.27 0.02 -17.04
N LEU A 189 3.00 -0.15 -17.44
CA LEU A 189 2.26 -1.41 -17.29
C LEU A 189 2.95 -2.54 -18.06
N GLY A 190 3.42 -2.28 -19.28
CA GLY A 190 4.22 -3.22 -20.06
C GLY A 190 5.51 -3.64 -19.35
N GLN A 191 6.22 -2.70 -18.71
CA GLN A 191 7.39 -3.00 -17.88
C GLN A 191 7.04 -3.82 -16.63
N GLN A 192 5.83 -3.67 -16.08
CA GLN A 192 5.32 -4.53 -15.01
C GLN A 192 4.84 -5.90 -15.51
N GLY A 193 4.85 -6.15 -16.81
CA GLY A 193 4.45 -7.42 -17.42
C GLY A 193 2.95 -7.55 -17.70
N TYR A 194 2.20 -6.44 -17.67
CA TYR A 194 0.81 -6.43 -18.13
C TYR A 194 0.74 -6.32 -19.64
N THR A 195 -0.29 -6.95 -20.19
CA THR A 195 -0.65 -6.82 -21.61
C THR A 195 -2.13 -6.48 -21.76
N PRO A 196 -2.54 -5.79 -22.84
CA PRO A 196 -3.95 -5.61 -23.16
C PRO A 196 -4.69 -6.95 -23.15
N ASP A 197 -5.85 -6.98 -22.49
CA ASP A 197 -6.64 -8.19 -22.38
C ASP A 197 -7.47 -8.41 -23.65
N PRO A 198 -7.33 -9.56 -24.34
CA PRO A 198 -8.07 -9.80 -25.58
C PRO A 198 -9.58 -10.02 -25.33
N SER A 199 -9.98 -10.36 -24.10
CA SER A 199 -11.37 -10.64 -23.76
C SER A 199 -12.11 -9.44 -23.19
N PHE A 200 -11.39 -8.43 -22.69
CA PHE A 200 -11.97 -7.30 -21.98
C PHE A 200 -11.40 -5.98 -22.49
N GLU A 201 -12.15 -5.32 -23.37
CA GLU A 201 -11.80 -4.01 -23.90
C GLU A 201 -11.54 -3.03 -22.74
N ARG A 202 -10.41 -2.29 -22.78
CA ARG A 202 -9.91 -1.33 -21.77
C ARG A 202 -9.18 -1.94 -20.57
N TRP A 203 -9.15 -3.27 -20.45
CA TRP A 203 -8.45 -3.94 -19.38
C TRP A 203 -7.09 -4.44 -19.84
N TRP A 204 -6.14 -4.37 -18.94
CA TRP A 204 -4.86 -5.03 -19.07
C TRP A 204 -4.79 -6.11 -17.99
N SER A 205 -4.16 -7.23 -18.31
CA SER A 205 -4.00 -8.30 -17.34
C SER A 205 -2.60 -8.88 -17.33
N LYS A 206 -2.29 -9.52 -16.21
CA LYS A 206 -1.03 -10.21 -15.95
C LYS A 206 -1.31 -11.57 -15.29
N PRO A 207 -0.84 -12.68 -15.87
CA PRO A 207 -0.83 -13.97 -15.19
C PRO A 207 0.22 -13.96 -14.05
N ARG A 208 -0.07 -14.66 -12.95
CA ARG A 208 0.81 -14.78 -11.78
C ARG A 208 1.32 -16.20 -11.57
#